data_AF-A0A5N7FXY3-F1
#
_entry.id   AF-A0A5N7FXY3-F1
#
_cell.length_a   1.000
_cell.length_b   1.000
_cell.length_c   1.000
_cell.angle_alpha   90.00
_cell.angle_beta   90.00
_cell.angle_gamma   90.00
#
_symmetry.space_group_name_H-M   'P 1'
#
loop_
_entity.id
_entity.type
_entity.pdbx_description
1 polymer ?
#
loop_
_entity_poly.entity_id
_entity_poly.type
_entity_poly.pdbx_seq_one_letter_code
_entity_poly.pdbx_strand_id
1 'polypeptide(L)' 'MNRNVFKYYLRISGLNKKDLASILNLSYGSVNNWGTSTPYPVWLPVFFELYIKAKKFDSIVKMLEESKLTKQV' A
#
# COMPACT_ATOMS: atom_id res chain seq x y z
N MET A 1 7.69 -6.68 -11.83
CA MET A 1 7.28 -7.65 -10.78
C MET A 1 6.53 -8.83 -11.39
N ASN A 2 6.31 -9.90 -10.64
CA ASN A 2 5.42 -11.01 -11.04
C ASN A 2 4.18 -11.09 -10.12
N ARG A 3 3.24 -11.99 -10.43
CA ARG A 3 1.97 -12.17 -9.70
C ARG A 3 2.16 -12.45 -8.21
N ASN A 4 3.17 -13.23 -7.83
CA ASN A 4 3.43 -13.57 -6.42
C ASN A 4 3.96 -12.35 -5.66
N VAL A 5 4.86 -11.59 -6.27
CA VAL A 5 5.38 -10.33 -5.72
C VAL A 5 4.25 -9.31 -5.56
N PHE A 6 3.36 -9.18 -6.55
CA PHE A 6 2.21 -8.28 -6.45
C PHE A 6 1.27 -8.65 -5.29
N LYS A 7 0.93 -9.93 -5.17
CA LYS A 7 0.10 -10.44 -4.06
C LYS A 7 0.77 -10.22 -2.69
N TYR A 8 2.08 -10.40 -2.61
CA TYR A 8 2.85 -10.15 -1.40
C TYR A 8 2.73 -8.68 -0.98
N TYR A 9 2.96 -7.73 -1.90
CA TYR A 9 2.85 -6.29 -1.63
C TYR A 9 1.44 -5.86 -1.20
N LEU A 10 0.39 -6.36 -1.87
CA LEU A 10 -1.00 -6.13 -1.46
C LEU A 10 -1.23 -6.59 -0.01
N ARG A 11 -0.78 -7.80 0.35
CA ARG A 11 -0.91 -8.32 1.71
C ARG A 11 -0.20 -7.46 2.75
N ILE A 12 1.08 -7.11 2.53
CA ILE A 12 1.85 -6.36 3.53
C ILE A 12 1.46 -4.88 3.63
N SER A 13 0.88 -4.31 2.56
CA SER A 13 0.32 -2.95 2.59
C SER A 13 -1.07 -2.92 3.24
N GLY A 14 -1.72 -4.08 3.37
CA GLY A 14 -3.11 -4.19 3.82
C GLY A 14 -4.11 -3.69 2.76
N LEU A 15 -3.71 -3.72 1.48
CA LEU A 15 -4.54 -3.30 0.37
C LEU A 15 -5.11 -4.51 -0.36
N ASN A 16 -6.34 -4.38 -0.83
CA ASN A 16 -6.86 -5.21 -1.92
C ASN A 16 -6.74 -4.46 -3.27
N LYS A 17 -7.08 -5.13 -4.37
CA LYS A 17 -7.00 -4.53 -5.72
C LYS A 17 -7.95 -3.33 -5.92
N LYS A 18 -9.11 -3.29 -5.25
CA LYS A 18 -10.05 -2.15 -5.31
C LYS A 18 -9.49 -0.95 -4.56
N ASP A 19 -8.91 -1.16 -3.39
CA ASP A 19 -8.26 -0.09 -2.61
C ASP A 19 -7.11 0.51 -3.42
N LEU A 20 -6.28 -0.35 -4.02
CA LEU A 20 -5.17 0.08 -4.86
C LEU A 20 -5.67 0.88 -6.08
N ALA A 21 -6.75 0.44 -6.72
CA ALA A 21 -7.35 1.18 -7.83
C ALA A 21 -7.84 2.57 -7.40
N SER A 22 -8.48 2.66 -6.23
CA SER A 22 -8.93 3.93 -5.65
C SER A 22 -7.77 4.88 -5.36
N ILE A 23 -6.72 4.40 -4.67
CA ILE A 23 -5.55 5.22 -4.30
C ILE A 23 -4.80 5.73 -5.53
N LEU A 24 -4.68 4.90 -6.56
CA LEU A 24 -4.00 5.27 -7.81
C LEU A 24 -4.89 6.06 -8.77
N ASN A 25 -6.15 6.29 -8.42
CA ASN A 25 -7.16 6.88 -9.30
C ASN A 25 -7.25 6.17 -10.66
N LEU A 26 -7.32 4.83 -10.63
CA LEU A 26 -7.46 3.96 -11.79
C LEU A 26 -8.76 3.17 -11.71
N SER A 27 -9.24 2.70 -12.86
CA SER A 27 -10.36 1.76 -12.86
C SER A 27 -9.96 0.43 -12.20
N TYR A 28 -10.90 -0.22 -11.52
CA TYR A 28 -10.67 -1.56 -10.98
C TYR A 28 -10.27 -2.55 -12.07
N GLY A 29 -10.87 -2.44 -13.26
CA GLY A 29 -10.54 -3.29 -14.42
C GLY A 29 -9.07 -3.17 -14.81
N SER A 30 -8.52 -1.96 -14.83
CA SER A 30 -7.10 -1.70 -15.12
C SER A 30 -6.18 -2.44 -14.16
N VAL A 31 -6.39 -2.27 -12.84
CA VAL A 31 -5.58 -2.95 -11.81
C VAL A 31 -5.80 -4.46 -11.82
N ASN A 32 -7.02 -4.91 -12.10
CA ASN A 32 -7.34 -6.33 -12.13
C ASN A 32 -6.62 -7.08 -13.25
N ASN A 33 -6.43 -6.45 -14.39
CA ASN A 33 -5.82 -7.01 -15.59
C ASN A 33 -4.29 -7.08 -15.55
N TRP A 34 -3.64 -6.43 -14.57
CA TRP A 34 -2.19 -6.49 -14.41
C TRP A 34 -1.68 -7.91 -14.12
N GLY A 35 -0.63 -8.31 -14.85
CA GLY A 35 -0.05 -9.65 -14.82
C GLY A 35 -0.91 -10.71 -15.50
N THR A 36 -1.92 -10.31 -16.28
CA THR A 36 -2.73 -11.21 -17.12
C THR A 36 -2.67 -10.73 -18.57
N SER A 37 -3.40 -9.66 -18.91
CA SER A 37 -3.40 -9.07 -20.26
C SER A 37 -2.55 -7.80 -20.35
N THR A 38 -2.23 -7.17 -19.21
CA THR A 38 -1.40 -5.98 -19.14
C THR A 38 -0.20 -6.26 -18.23
N PRO A 39 1.03 -5.88 -18.61
CA PRO A 39 2.17 -6.00 -17.72
C PRO A 39 1.98 -5.11 -16.47
N TYR A 40 2.64 -5.48 -15.39
CA TYR A 40 2.68 -4.61 -14.21
C TYR A 40 3.43 -3.31 -14.55
N PRO A 41 2.92 -2.13 -14.14
CA PRO A 41 3.64 -0.87 -14.30
C PRO A 41 5.02 -0.92 -13.64
N VAL A 42 6.03 -0.35 -14.29
CA VAL A 42 7.42 -0.37 -13.80
C VAL A 42 7.61 0.38 -12.48
N TRP A 43 6.78 1.40 -12.22
CA TRP A 43 6.81 2.21 -11.00
C TRP A 43 6.07 1.57 -9.82
N LEU A 44 5.26 0.52 -10.06
CA LEU A 44 4.39 -0.05 -9.03
C LEU A 44 5.15 -0.63 -7.82
N PRO A 45 6.35 -1.24 -7.94
CA PRO A 45 7.16 -1.60 -6.77
C PRO A 45 7.51 -0.39 -5.89
N VAL A 46 7.97 0.71 -6.51
CA VAL A 46 8.37 1.93 -5.79
C VAL A 46 7.17 2.54 -5.07
N PHE A 47 6.00 2.54 -5.70
CA PHE A 47 4.76 2.96 -5.04
C PHE A 47 4.49 2.15 -3.76
N PHE A 48 4.57 0.81 -3.82
CA PHE A 48 4.31 -0.01 -2.64
C PHE A 48 5.32 0.24 -1.52
N GLU A 49 6.61 0.36 -1.85
CA GLU A 49 7.65 0.65 -0.86
C GLU A 49 7.41 1.97 -0.13
N LEU A 50 7.09 3.03 -0.87
CA LEU A 50 6.79 4.34 -0.31
C LEU A 50 5.50 4.32 0.51
N TYR A 51 4.44 3.68 0.00
CA TYR A 51 3.16 3.56 0.70
C TYR A 51 3.32 2.83 2.05
N ILE A 52 4.05 1.72 2.07
CA ILE A 52 4.30 0.94 3.29
C ILE A 52 5.15 1.77 4.27
N LYS A 53 6.16 2.49 3.78
CA LYS A 53 6.98 3.37 4.61
C LYS A 53 6.15 4.49 5.23
N ALA A 54 5.27 5.13 4.46
CA ALA A 54 4.36 6.16 4.95
C ALA A 54 3.42 5.62 6.04
N LYS A 55 2.73 4.49 5.80
CA LYS A 55 1.87 3.86 6.83
C LYS A 55 2.60 3.53 8.12
N LYS A 56 3.85 3.04 8.04
CA LYS A 56 4.67 2.76 9.23
C LYS A 56 4.99 4.04 9.99
N PHE A 57 5.31 5.12 9.27
CA PHE A 57 5.57 6.42 9.87
C PHE A 57 4.32 6.97 10.59
N ASP A 58 3.15 6.94 9.94
CA ASP A 58 1.89 7.37 10.56
C ASP A 58 1.59 6.57 11.83
N SER A 59 1.83 5.26 11.82
CA SER A 59 1.69 4.42 13.01
C SER A 59 2.64 4.84 14.14
N ILE A 60 3.89 5.17 13.84
CA ILE A 60 4.87 5.62 14.84
C ILE A 60 4.46 6.97 15.42
N VAL A 61 4.06 7.92 14.58
CA VAL A 61 3.57 9.25 15.02
C VAL A 61 2.41 9.09 15.98
N LYS A 62 1.42 8.26 15.63
CA LYS A 62 0.28 7.97 16.49
C LYS A 62 0.69 7.38 17.84
N MET A 63 1.59 6.39 17.86
CA MET A 63 2.10 5.80 19.10
C MET A 63 2.84 6.83 19.98
N LEU A 64 3.59 7.75 19.36
CA LEU A 64 4.26 8.83 20.08
C LEU A 64 3.27 9.83 20.69
N GLU A 65 2.23 10.21 19.95
CA GLU A 65 1.16 11.08 20.45
C GLU A 65 0.43 10.44 21.64
N GLU A 66 0.04 9.17 21.52
CA GLU A 66 -0.58 8.39 22.59
C GLU A 66 0.34 8.26 23.81
N SER A 67 1.64 8.07 23.61
CA SER A 67 2.62 7.99 24.70
C SER A 67 2.85 9.32 25.45
N LYS A 68 2.63 10.45 24.78
CA LYS A 68 2.69 11.78 25.42
C LYS A 68 1.45 12.03 26.28
N LEU A 69 0.29 11.55 25.82
CA LEU A 69 -0.98 11.63 26.56
C LEU A 69 -0.96 10.76 27.82
N THR A 70 -0.33 9.58 27.79
CA THR A 70 -0.24 8.69 28.97
C THR A 70 0.74 9.17 30.06
N LYS A 71 1.61 10.13 29.76
CA LYS A 71 2.53 10.72 30.76
C LYS A 71 1.95 11.94 31.49
N GLN A 72 0.75 12.40 31.13
CA GLN A 72 0.09 13.56 31.75
C GLN A 72 -1.03 13.17 32.74
N VAL A 73 -1.15 11.88 33.10
CA VAL A 73 -2.12 11.36 34.07
C VAL A 73 -1.40 10.75 35.26
#